data_AF-A0A7Z1R425-F1
#
_entry.id   AF-A0A7Z1R425-F1
#
_cell.length_a   1.000
_cell.length_b   1.000
_cell.length_c   1.000
_cell.angle_alpha   90.00
_cell.angle_beta   90.00
_cell.angle_gamma   90.00
#
_symmetry.space_group_name_H-M   'P 1'
#
loop_
_entity.id
_entity.type
_entity.pdbx_description
1 polymer ?
#
loop_
_entity_poly.entity_id
_entity_poly.type
_entity_poly.pdbx_seq_one_letter_code
_entity_poly.pdbx_strand_id
1 'polypeptide(L)' 'MELTRPVLARASQPMPTSLGTLDAIHLATALMWAEQAGSPLVMATHDRLLATAARASGLRVVG' A
#
# COMPACT_ATOMS: atom_id res chain seq x y z
N MET A 1 -0.77 8.64 15.88
CA MET A 1 -0.70 7.25 15.37
C MET A 1 0.77 6.88 15.30
N GLU A 2 1.16 5.72 15.81
CA GLU A 2 2.56 5.26 15.80
C GLU A 2 2.76 4.25 14.67
N LEU A 3 3.88 4.35 13.94
CA LEU A 3 4.23 3.39 12.88
C LEU A 3 4.80 2.12 13.50
N THR A 4 4.27 0.96 13.12
CA THR A 4 4.75 -0.32 13.63
C THR A 4 5.91 -0.85 12.79
N ARG A 5 6.83 -1.57 13.43
CA ARG A 5 7.99 -2.20 12.75
C ARG A 5 7.60 -3.08 11.56
N PRO A 6 6.53 -3.90 11.61
CA PRO A 6 6.11 -4.71 10.46
C PRO A 6 5.75 -3.86 9.22
N VAL A 7 5.04 -2.74 9.42
CA VAL A 7 4.70 -1.82 8.33
C VAL A 7 5.97 -1.23 7.71
N LEU A 8 6.91 -0.77 8.55
CA LEU A 8 8.18 -0.21 8.08
C LEU A 8 9.02 -1.25 7.33
N ALA A 9 9.08 -2.49 7.83
CA ALA A 9 9.77 -3.58 7.18
C ALA A 9 9.17 -3.88 5.80
N ARG A 10 7.84 -3.96 5.70
CA ARG A 10 7.14 -4.20 4.43
C ARG A 10 7.29 -3.04 3.44
N ALA A 11 7.26 -1.80 3.91
CA ALA A 11 7.46 -0.60 3.11
C ALA A 11 8.88 -0.48 2.56
N SER A 12 9.86 -1.11 3.22
CA SER A 12 11.27 -1.11 2.81
C SER A 12 11.60 -2.21 1.79
N GLN A 13 10.67 -3.12 1.49
CA GLN A 13 10.84 -4.12 0.44
C GLN A 13 10.58 -3.51 -0.94
N PRO A 14 11.09 -4.13 -2.03
CA PRO A 14 10.80 -3.69 -3.39
C PRO A 14 9.30 -3.53 -3.64
N MET A 15 8.95 -2.44 -4.33
CA MET A 15 7.58 -2.13 -4.74
C MET A 15 7.46 -2.22 -6.27
N PRO A 16 6.25 -2.44 -6.81
CA PRO A 16 6.05 -2.56 -8.27
C PRO A 16 6.48 -1.34 -9.08
N THR A 17 6.55 -0.16 -8.44
CA THR A 17 7.14 1.06 -9.00
C THR A 17 7.85 1.83 -7.90
N SER A 18 8.68 2.80 -8.28
CA SER A 18 9.30 3.71 -7.32
C SER A 18 8.21 4.57 -6.64
N LEU A 19 8.17 4.54 -5.31
CA LEU A 19 7.21 5.29 -4.49
C LEU A 19 7.96 6.18 -3.51
N GLY A 20 7.36 7.32 -3.17
CA GLY A 20 7.80 8.10 -2.01
C GLY A 20 7.62 7.30 -0.72
N THR A 21 8.40 7.61 0.32
CA THR A 21 8.40 6.86 1.58
C THR A 21 7.01 6.77 2.21
N LEU A 22 6.24 7.87 2.18
CA LEU A 22 4.88 7.88 2.73
C LEU A 22 3.93 6.97 1.93
N ASP A 23 4.04 6.97 0.60
CA ASP A 23 3.22 6.12 -0.27
C ASP A 23 3.55 4.65 -0.11
N ALA A 24 4.85 4.32 0.06
CA ALA A 24 5.29 2.96 0.36
C ALA A 24 4.75 2.47 1.71
N ILE A 25 4.76 3.33 2.74
CA ILE A 25 4.16 3.03 4.06
C ILE A 25 2.65 2.84 3.91
N HIS A 26 1.96 3.73 3.20
CA HIS A 26 0.52 3.67 3.00
C HIS A 26 0.11 2.38 2.28
N LEU A 27 0.80 2.02 1.19
CA LEU A 27 0.56 0.78 0.47
C LEU A 27 0.85 -0.46 1.34
N ALA A 28 1.95 -0.46 2.10
CA ALA A 28 2.29 -1.55 3.00
C ALA A 28 1.20 -1.77 4.06
N THR A 29 0.71 -0.69 4.68
CA THR A 29 -0.40 -0.77 5.64
C THR A 29 -1.67 -1.33 5.00
N ALA A 30 -2.04 -0.83 3.81
CA ALA A 30 -3.24 -1.27 3.10
C ALA A 30 -3.21 -2.78 2.77
N LEU A 31 -2.07 -3.28 2.30
CA LEU A 31 -1.88 -4.70 1.97
C LEU A 31 -1.94 -5.59 3.21
N MET A 32 -1.22 -5.21 4.26
CA MET A 32 -1.22 -5.96 5.53
C MET A 32 -2.61 -5.99 6.17
N TRP A 33 -3.36 -4.88 6.08
CA TRP A 33 -4.74 -4.85 6.54
C TRP A 33 -5.59 -5.82 5.72
N ALA A 34 -5.55 -5.74 4.39
CA ALA A 34 -6.34 -6.61 3.52
C ALA A 34 -6.10 -8.10 3.81
N GLU A 35 -4.85 -8.49 4.06
CA GLU A 35 -4.47 -9.85 4.46
C GLU A 35 -5.08 -10.26 5.81
N GLN A 36 -5.06 -9.37 6.82
CA GLN A 36 -5.55 -9.67 8.16
C GLN A 36 -7.08 -9.67 8.27
N ALA A 37 -7.75 -8.72 7.60
CA ALA A 37 -9.19 -8.56 7.70
C ALA A 37 -9.97 -9.58 6.85
N GLY A 38 -9.32 -10.22 5.87
CA GLY A 38 -9.98 -11.16 4.96
C GLY A 38 -11.07 -10.52 4.09
N SER A 39 -11.15 -9.19 4.05
CA SER A 39 -12.12 -8.42 3.29
C SER A 39 -11.45 -7.59 2.20
N PRO A 40 -12.07 -7.40 1.02
CA PRO A 40 -11.48 -6.61 -0.04
C PRO A 40 -11.26 -5.16 0.39
N LEU A 41 -10.05 -4.64 0.20
CA LEU A 41 -9.70 -3.25 0.46
C LEU A 41 -9.56 -2.47 -0.86
N VAL A 42 -9.89 -1.18 -0.82
CA VAL A 42 -9.85 -0.28 -1.96
C VAL A 42 -8.89 0.86 -1.65
N MET A 43 -7.90 1.07 -2.50
CA MET A 43 -7.00 2.21 -2.42
C MET A 43 -7.64 3.41 -3.11
N ALA A 44 -8.03 4.43 -2.34
CA ALA A 44 -8.49 5.70 -2.90
C ALA A 44 -7.29 6.65 -3.06
N THR A 45 -6.92 6.97 -4.29
CA THR A 45 -5.80 7.88 -4.56
C THR A 45 -5.92 8.51 -5.94
N HIS A 46 -5.57 9.80 -6.05
CA HIS A 46 -5.37 10.47 -7.34
C HIS A 46 -3.90 10.43 -7.79
N ASP A 47 -3.00 9.87 -6.97
CA ASP A 47 -1.59 9.69 -7.32
C ASP A 47 -1.43 8.51 -8.28
N ARG A 48 -0.87 8.77 -9.46
CA ARG A 48 -0.73 7.77 -10.53
C ARG A 48 0.27 6.66 -10.19
N LEU A 49 1.35 6.97 -9.47
CA LEU A 49 2.36 5.98 -9.09
C LEU A 49 1.84 5.08 -7.98
N LEU A 50 1.22 5.64 -6.94
CA LEU A 50 0.58 4.85 -5.88
C LEU A 50 -0.57 4.01 -6.44
N ALA A 51 -1.40 4.56 -7.33
CA ALA A 51 -2.44 3.82 -8.02
C ALA A 51 -1.89 2.63 -8.81
N THR A 52 -0.76 2.82 -9.51
CA THR A 52 -0.09 1.76 -10.27
C THR A 52 0.42 0.66 -9.35
N ALA A 53 1.12 1.03 -8.26
CA ALA A 53 1.64 0.09 -7.28
C ALA A 53 0.51 -0.70 -6.59
N ALA A 54 -0.58 -0.05 -6.23
CA ALA A 54 -1.72 -0.67 -5.57
C ALA A 54 -2.42 -1.69 -6.50
N ARG A 55 -2.67 -1.33 -7.76
CA ARG A 55 -3.25 -2.25 -8.77
C ARG A 55 -2.34 -3.46 -9.00
N ALA A 56 -1.04 -3.23 -9.18
CA ALA A 56 -0.06 -4.31 -9.36
C ALA A 56 0.06 -5.22 -8.11
N SER A 57 -0.28 -4.70 -6.94
CA SER A 57 -0.30 -5.47 -5.67
C SER A 57 -1.67 -6.11 -5.38
N GLY A 58 -2.62 -6.05 -6.32
CA GLY A 58 -3.92 -6.73 -6.20
C GLY A 58 -5.04 -5.92 -5.53
N LEU A 59 -4.81 -4.64 -5.19
CA LEU A 59 -5.85 -3.78 -4.65
C LEU A 59 -6.69 -3.14 -5.76
N ARG A 60 -8.00 -3.00 -5.52
CA ARG A 60 -8.85 -2.13 -6.34
C ARG A 60 -8.48 -0.68 -6.07
N VAL A 61 -8.46 0.17 -7.10
CA VAL A 61 -8.17 1.61 -6.97
C VAL A 61 -9.34 2.47 -7.46
N VAL A 62 -9.60 3.57 -6.75
CA VAL A 62 -10.55 4.63 -7.15
C VAL A 62 -9.90 6.02 -7.03
N GLY A 63 -10.34 6.96 -7.87
CA GLY A 63 -9.71 8.27 -8.02
C GLY A 63 -9.04 8.43 -9.38
#